data_AF-A0A0G9KWY4-F1
#
_entry.id   AF-A0A0G9KWY4-F1
#
_cell.length_a   1.000
_cell.length_b   1.000
_cell.length_c   1.000
_cell.angle_alpha   90.00
_cell.angle_beta   90.00
_cell.angle_gamma   90.00
#
_symmetry.space_group_name_H-M   'P 1'
#
loop_
_entity.id
_entity.type
_entity.pdbx_description
1 polymer ?
#
loop_
_entity_poly.entity_id
_entity_poly.type
_entity_poly.pdbx_seq_one_letter_code
_entity_poly.pdbx_strand_id
1 'polypeptide(L)' 'MKLSKIIDKIKKYLKKDSLKESKKDKVKEIIEKLEEKKEKIKKEIKESEKEKDKEKLQKELDAIIKLIEKSKILI' A
#
# COMPACT_ATOMS: atom_id res chain seq x y z
N MET A 1 13.19 -8.29 -3.32
CA MET A 1 12.12 -8.45 -4.35
C MET A 1 11.61 -7.06 -4.74
N LYS A 2 11.41 -6.77 -6.04
CA LYS A 2 10.82 -5.49 -6.49
C LYS A 2 9.39 -5.34 -5.96
N LEU A 3 9.02 -4.16 -5.45
CA LEU A 3 7.69 -3.83 -4.91
C LEU A 3 6.54 -4.21 -5.86
N SER A 4 6.76 -4.07 -7.17
CA SER A 4 5.75 -4.42 -8.18
C SER A 4 5.36 -5.90 -8.13
N LYS A 5 6.32 -6.82 -7.95
CA LYS A 5 6.01 -8.27 -7.83
C LYS A 5 5.24 -8.59 -6.56
N ILE A 6 5.44 -7.77 -5.52
CA ILE A 6 4.78 -7.91 -4.23
C ILE A 6 3.32 -7.45 -4.36
N ILE A 7 3.09 -6.30 -4.99
CA ILE A 7 1.75 -5.78 -5.31
C ILE A 7 1.00 -6.74 -6.23
N ASP A 8 1.65 -7.30 -7.25
CA ASP A 8 1.04 -8.29 -8.16
C ASP A 8 0.59 -9.55 -7.42
N LYS A 9 1.39 -10.03 -6.46
CA LYS A 9 1.00 -11.16 -5.60
C LYS A 9 -0.21 -10.83 -4.76
N ILE A 10 -0.26 -9.64 -4.14
CA ILE A 10 -1.45 -9.19 -3.40
C ILE A 10 -2.66 -9.11 -4.32
N LYS A 11 -2.55 -8.53 -5.52
CA LYS A 11 -3.64 -8.51 -6.51
C LYS A 11 -4.11 -9.92 -6.87
N LYS A 12 -3.20 -10.88 -6.98
CA LYS A 12 -3.54 -12.30 -7.22
C LYS A 12 -4.25 -12.93 -6.01
N TYR A 13 -3.87 -12.54 -4.81
CA TYR A 13 -4.52 -12.99 -3.58
C TYR A 13 -5.88 -12.31 -3.35
N LEU A 14 -6.03 -11.04 -3.73
CA LEU A 14 -7.29 -10.29 -3.77
C LEU A 14 -8.39 -10.96 -4.60
N LYS A 15 -8.00 -11.79 -5.58
CA LYS A 15 -8.93 -12.56 -6.42
C LYS A 15 -9.35 -13.90 -5.84
N LYS A 16 -8.83 -14.31 -4.68
CA LYS A 16 -9.18 -15.59 -4.05
C LYS A 16 -9.84 -15.32 -2.69
N ASP A 17 -11.09 -15.75 -2.54
CA ASP A 17 -11.95 -15.60 -1.36
C ASP A 17 -11.35 -16.07 -0.02
N SER A 18 -10.24 -16.81 -0.02
CA SER A 18 -9.61 -17.28 1.21
C SER A 18 -8.10 -17.47 1.03
N LEU A 19 -7.33 -16.62 1.70
CA LEU A 19 -5.89 -16.75 1.86
C LEU A 19 -5.58 -17.77 2.95
N LYS A 20 -4.79 -18.81 2.62
CA LYS A 20 -4.15 -19.68 3.62
C LYS A 20 -3.30 -18.84 4.59
N GLU A 21 -3.24 -19.25 5.85
CA GLU A 21 -2.57 -18.54 6.96
C GLU A 21 -1.16 -18.06 6.62
N SER A 22 -0.32 -18.93 6.03
CA SER A 22 1.04 -18.61 5.60
C SER A 22 1.16 -17.58 4.47
N LYS A 23 0.05 -17.21 3.83
CA LYS A 23 -0.03 -16.07 2.91
C LYS A 23 -0.57 -14.82 3.60
N LYS A 24 -1.36 -14.93 4.67
CA LYS A 24 -1.83 -13.79 5.47
C LYS A 24 -0.65 -13.05 6.11
N ASP A 25 0.35 -13.76 6.66
CA ASP A 25 1.57 -13.14 7.19
C ASP A 25 2.32 -12.33 6.12
N LYS A 26 2.42 -12.86 4.91
CA LYS A 26 3.03 -12.13 3.79
C LYS A 26 2.21 -10.89 3.43
N VAL A 27 0.88 -10.95 3.47
CA VAL A 27 0.04 -9.77 3.21
C VAL A 27 0.22 -8.74 4.35
N LYS A 28 0.30 -9.17 5.62
CA LYS A 28 0.61 -8.29 6.76
C LYS A 28 1.94 -7.57 6.59
N GLU A 29 3.03 -8.28 6.28
CA GLU A 29 4.35 -7.66 6.03
C GLU A 29 4.31 -6.59 4.93
N ILE A 30 3.46 -6.79 3.92
CA ILE A 30 3.34 -5.84 2.82
C ILE A 30 2.48 -4.64 3.22
N ILE A 31 1.42 -4.85 4.00
CA ILE A 31 0.62 -3.77 4.57
C ILE A 31 1.49 -2.89 5.46
N GLU A 32 2.35 -3.47 6.31
CA GLU A 32 3.29 -2.70 7.14
C GLU A 32 4.20 -1.82 6.28
N LYS A 33 4.81 -2.37 5.22
CA LYS A 33 5.63 -1.58 4.29
C LYS A 33 4.84 -0.48 3.56
N LEU A 34 3.57 -0.72 3.28
CA LEU A 34 2.68 0.29 2.69
C LEU A 34 2.32 1.38 3.71
N GLU A 35 2.12 1.03 4.99
CA GLU A 35 1.89 2.00 6.08
C GLU A 35 3.14 2.87 6.32
N GLU A 36 4.34 2.28 6.31
CA GLU A 36 5.59 3.05 6.38
C GLU A 36 5.73 4.03 5.20
N LYS A 37 5.39 3.58 3.98
CA LYS A 37 5.39 4.44 2.79
C LYS A 37 4.35 5.55 2.88
N LYS A 38 3.17 5.25 3.40
CA LYS A 38 2.08 6.22 3.63
C LYS A 38 2.55 7.32 4.59
N GLU A 39 3.27 6.98 5.65
CA GLU A 39 3.84 7.97 6.56
C GLU A 39 4.93 8.82 5.90
N LYS A 40 5.82 8.22 5.12
CA LYS A 40 6.84 8.96 4.35
C LYS A 40 6.19 9.97 3.39
N ILE A 41 5.20 9.53 2.61
CA ILE A 41 4.49 10.42 1.68
C ILE A 41 3.74 11.52 2.43
N LYS A 42 3.14 11.23 3.60
CA LYS A 42 2.55 12.27 4.45
C LYS A 42 3.56 13.32 4.91
N LYS A 43 4.78 12.91 5.26
CA LYS A 43 5.86 13.85 5.61
C LYS A 43 6.29 14.65 4.39
N GLU A 44 6.50 14.01 3.25
CA GLU A 44 6.84 14.69 1.99
C GLU A 44 5.76 15.69 1.52
N ILE A 45 4.47 15.41 1.77
CA ILE A 45 3.39 16.37 1.51
C ILE A 45 3.49 17.59 2.45
N LYS A 46 3.82 17.37 3.73
CA LYS A 46 3.99 18.46 4.69
C LYS A 46 5.22 19.31 4.38
N GLU A 47 6.30 18.69 3.94
CA GLU A 47 7.57 19.34 3.61
C GLU A 47 7.58 19.95 2.20
N SER A 48 6.74 19.46 1.29
CA SER A 48 6.57 20.08 -0.02
C SER A 48 5.98 21.47 0.12
N GLU A 49 6.60 22.47 -0.50
CA GLU A 49 6.04 23.82 -0.61
C GLU A 49 5.24 24.00 -1.90
N LYS A 50 5.48 23.16 -2.90
CA LYS A 50 4.84 23.21 -4.21
C LYS A 50 3.50 22.47 -4.21
N GLU A 51 2.43 23.20 -4.52
CA GLU A 51 1.06 22.66 -4.58
C GLU A 51 0.92 21.51 -5.59
N LYS A 52 1.59 21.60 -6.75
CA LYS A 52 1.61 20.52 -7.76
C LYS A 52 2.25 19.23 -7.25
N ASP A 53 3.28 19.34 -6.42
CA ASP A 53 3.98 18.17 -5.86
C ASP A 53 3.17 17.58 -4.71
N LYS A 54 2.55 18.44 -3.87
CA LYS A 54 1.55 17.99 -2.89
C LYS A 54 0.42 17.21 -3.56
N GLU A 55 -0.14 17.72 -4.66
CA GLU A 55 -1.28 17.08 -5.33
C GLU A 55 -0.91 15.70 -5.92
N LYS A 56 0.30 15.56 -6.48
CA LYS A 56 0.83 14.26 -6.94
C LYS A 56 1.02 13.28 -5.79
N LEU A 57 1.67 13.74 -4.71
CA LEU A 57 1.91 12.92 -3.53
C LEU A 57 0.58 12.54 -2.85
N GLN A 58 -0.43 13.41 -2.86
CA GLN A 58 -1.77 13.13 -2.36
C GLN A 58 -2.43 11.99 -3.16
N LYS A 59 -2.31 12.02 -4.50
CA LYS A 59 -2.82 10.95 -5.37
C LYS A 59 -2.11 9.62 -5.12
N GLU A 60 -0.80 9.65 -4.90
CA GLU A 60 -0.02 8.46 -4.52
C GLU A 60 -0.45 7.92 -3.15
N LEU A 61 -0.65 8.82 -2.18
CA LEU A 61 -1.12 8.50 -0.84
C LEU A 61 -2.49 7.82 -0.88
N ASP A 62 -3.43 8.37 -1.65
CA ASP A 62 -4.79 7.83 -1.81
C ASP A 62 -4.77 6.44 -2.44
N ALA A 63 -3.93 6.24 -3.47
CA ALA A 63 -3.74 4.94 -4.09
C ALA A 63 -3.19 3.91 -3.09
N ILE A 64 -2.24 4.29 -2.24
CA ILE A 64 -1.67 3.43 -1.20
C ILE A 64 -2.72 3.09 -0.13
N ILE A 65 -3.49 4.08 0.33
CA ILE A 65 -4.57 3.87 1.32
C ILE A 65 -5.59 2.87 0.79
N LYS A 66 -6.09 3.07 -0.45
CA LYS A 66 -7.02 2.12 -1.09
C LYS A 66 -6.44 0.72 -1.20
N LEU A 67 -5.13 0.60 -1.44
CA LEU A 67 -4.45 -0.68 -1.56
C LEU A 67 -4.33 -1.37 -0.19
N ILE A 68 -4.04 -0.61 0.87
CA ILE A 68 -4.03 -1.09 2.27
C ILE A 68 -5.43 -1.55 2.67
N GLU A 69 -6.48 -0.76 2.45
CA GLU A 69 -7.85 -1.12 2.83
C GLU A 69 -8.31 -2.40 2.16
N LYS A 70 -8.11 -2.53 0.84
CA LYS A 70 -8.41 -3.77 0.11
C LYS A 70 -7.61 -4.95 0.64
N SER A 71 -6.36 -4.72 1.04
CA SER A 71 -5.51 -5.77 1.60
C SER A 71 -5.90 -6.16 3.03
N LYS A 72 -6.43 -5.24 3.85
CA LYS A 72 -6.94 -5.52 5.19
C LYS A 72 -8.20 -6.38 5.14
N ILE A 73 -9.08 -6.19 4.14
CA ILE A 73 -10.29 -7.01 3.94
C ILE A 73 -9.96 -8.50 3.68
N LEU A 74 -8.75 -8.80 3.21
CA LEU A 74 -8.30 -10.16 2.87
C LEU A 74 -7.72 -10.97 4.03
N ILE A 75 -7.39 -10.32 5.14
CA ILE A 75 -6.72 -10.93 6.29
C ILE A 75 -7.76 -11.23 7.34
#